data_AF-A0A0W1A4M3-F1
#
_entry.id   AF-A0A0W1A4M3-F1
#
_cell.length_a   1.000
_cell.length_b   1.000
_cell.length_c   1.000
_cell.angle_alpha   90.00
_cell.angle_beta   90.00
_cell.angle_gamma   90.00
#
_symmetry.space_group_name_H-M   'P 1'
#
loop_
_entity.id
_entity.type
_entity.pdbx_description
1 polymer ?
#
loop_
_entity_poly.entity_id
_entity_poly.type
_entity_poly.pdbx_seq_one_letter_code
_entity_poly.pdbx_strand_id
1 'polypeptide(L)'
;MFNASKFIGFTEVSTFKSGAQTILNLLRKKMTPEIRVSLNELHNGGPRSMFPQEIQLLLSFKEQPEKYIKNLDEQSKKQINEEISAMLDNFVTEINELEGLIQINGRYIS
;
A
#
# COMPACT_ATOMS: atom_id res chain seq x y z
N MET A 1 -17.62 -1.38 -30.32
CA MET A 1 -18.02 -0.10 -29.70
C MET A 1 -17.07 0.18 -28.55
N PHE A 2 -16.32 1.29 -28.58
CA PHE A 2 -15.46 1.69 -27.46
C PHE A 2 -16.34 2.11 -26.28
N ASN A 3 -16.09 1.56 -25.10
CA ASN A 3 -16.82 1.92 -23.89
C ASN A 3 -15.96 2.92 -23.08
N ALA A 4 -16.27 4.21 -23.23
CA ALA A 4 -15.51 5.29 -22.63
C ALA A 4 -15.51 5.24 -21.09
N SER A 5 -16.60 4.82 -20.44
CA SER A 5 -16.66 4.74 -18.98
C SER A 5 -15.76 3.62 -18.43
N LYS A 6 -15.68 2.48 -19.12
CA LYS A 6 -14.73 1.40 -18.77
C LYS A 6 -13.27 1.85 -18.90
N PHE A 7 -12.96 2.67 -19.91
CA PHE A 7 -11.61 3.20 -20.11
C PHE A 7 -11.21 4.23 -19.04
N ILE A 8 -12.16 5.07 -18.62
CA ILE A 8 -11.96 6.03 -17.52
C ILE A 8 -11.67 5.29 -16.21
N GLY A 9 -12.51 4.33 -15.81
CA GLY A 9 -12.29 3.56 -14.58
C GLY A 9 -10.95 2.80 -14.58
N PHE A 10 -10.56 2.21 -15.72
CA PHE A 10 -9.23 1.58 -15.86
C PHE A 10 -8.08 2.58 -15.61
N THR A 11 -8.20 3.79 -16.13
CA THR A 11 -7.18 4.84 -15.98
C THR A 11 -7.09 5.32 -14.53
N GLU A 12 -8.23 5.47 -13.87
CA GLU A 12 -8.32 5.87 -12.46
C GLU A 12 -7.67 4.82 -11.56
N VAL A 13 -8.07 3.56 -11.68
CA VAL A 13 -7.48 2.44 -10.90
C VAL A 13 -5.97 2.35 -11.15
N SER A 14 -5.53 2.45 -12.41
CA SER A 14 -4.11 2.39 -12.76
C SER A 14 -3.30 3.53 -12.15
N THR A 15 -3.88 4.73 -12.05
CA THR A 15 -3.24 5.90 -11.43
C THR A 15 -2.97 5.66 -9.95
N PHE A 16 -3.96 5.14 -9.22
CA PHE A 16 -3.81 4.82 -7.80
C PHE A 16 -2.81 3.68 -7.57
N LYS A 17 -2.81 2.64 -8.41
CA LYS A 17 -1.81 1.56 -8.35
C LYS A 17 -0.39 2.09 -8.52
N SER A 18 -0.16 2.96 -9.51
CA SER A 18 1.15 3.58 -9.74
C SER A 18 1.60 4.45 -8.55
N GLY A 19 0.68 5.23 -7.99
CA GLY A 19 0.94 6.04 -6.79
C GLY A 19 1.27 5.19 -5.57
N ALA A 20 0.47 4.15 -5.30
CA ALA A 20 0.71 3.20 -4.22
C ALA A 20 2.08 2.51 -4.36
N GLN A 21 2.42 2.03 -5.57
CA GLN A 21 3.72 1.41 -5.85
C GLN A 21 4.89 2.36 -5.57
N THR A 22 4.74 3.64 -5.93
CA THR A 22 5.75 4.66 -5.68
C THR A 22 5.97 4.85 -4.19
N ILE A 23 4.90 4.94 -3.40
CA ILE A 23 4.96 5.05 -1.94
C ILE A 23 5.63 3.82 -1.32
N LEU A 24 5.23 2.61 -1.72
CA LEU A 24 5.83 1.36 -1.23
C LEU A 24 7.33 1.29 -1.56
N ASN A 25 7.74 1.73 -2.75
CA ASN A 25 9.15 1.79 -3.11
C ASN A 25 9.94 2.81 -2.26
N LEU A 26 9.33 3.93 -1.88
CA LEU A 26 9.93 4.89 -0.96
C LEU A 26 10.08 4.30 0.44
N LEU A 27 9.04 3.63 0.95
CA LEU A 27 9.07 2.92 2.22
C LEU A 27 10.15 1.84 2.25
N ARG A 28 10.31 1.08 1.15
CA ARG A 28 11.38 0.07 1.01
C ARG A 28 12.78 0.70 1.15
N LYS A 29 13.00 1.86 0.52
CA LYS A 29 14.29 2.57 0.57
C LYS A 29 14.59 3.20 1.92
N LYS A 30 13.54 3.64 2.62
CA LYS A 30 13.63 4.31 3.93
C LYS A 30 13.33 3.37 5.10
N MET A 31 13.42 2.05 4.89
CA MET A 31 12.95 1.07 5.87
C MET A 31 13.65 1.25 7.23
N THR A 32 12.87 1.56 8.27
CA THR A 32 13.31 1.56 9.68
C THR A 32 12.47 0.57 10.49
N PRO A 33 12.92 0.17 11.70
CA PRO A 33 12.11 -0.65 12.60
C PRO A 33 10.73 -0.06 12.86
N GLU A 34 10.61 1.26 13.02
CA GLU A 34 9.34 1.95 13.26
C GLU A 34 8.40 1.85 12.05
N ILE A 35 8.91 2.08 10.83
CA ILE A 35 8.14 1.90 9.59
C ILE A 35 7.65 0.47 9.47
N ARG A 36 8.51 -0.52 9.78
CA ARG A 36 8.15 -1.94 9.75
C ARG A 36 7.04 -2.25 10.75
N VAL A 37 7.16 -1.78 11.99
CA VAL A 37 6.12 -1.94 13.03
C VAL A 37 4.80 -1.35 12.55
N SER A 38 4.81 -0.12 12.03
CA SER A 38 3.60 0.52 11.51
C SER A 38 2.97 -0.25 10.34
N LEU A 39 3.77 -0.84 9.44
CA LEU A 39 3.27 -1.68 8.35
C LEU A 39 2.64 -2.98 8.85
N ASN A 40 3.26 -3.62 9.83
CA ASN A 40 2.71 -4.83 10.46
C ASN A 40 1.44 -4.53 11.26
N GLU A 41 1.40 -3.41 11.98
CA GLU A 41 0.18 -2.94 12.66
C GLU A 41 -0.93 -2.66 11.66
N LEU A 42 -0.62 -1.96 10.57
CA LEU A 42 -1.59 -1.69 9.51
C LEU A 42 -2.17 -2.99 8.92
N HIS A 43 -1.31 -3.99 8.65
CA HIS A 43 -1.71 -5.30 8.13
C HIS A 43 -2.58 -6.09 9.14
N ASN A 44 -2.24 -6.02 10.43
CA ASN A 44 -2.92 -6.78 11.48
C ASN A 44 -4.13 -6.05 12.09
N GLY A 45 -4.52 -4.89 11.57
CA GLY A 45 -5.64 -4.09 12.10
C GLY A 45 -5.34 -3.40 13.43
N GLY A 46 -4.06 -3.15 13.72
CA GLY A 46 -3.58 -2.44 14.91
C GLY A 46 -3.93 -0.94 14.93
N PRO A 47 -3.64 -0.26 16.05
CA PRO A 47 -3.94 1.16 16.21
C PRO A 47 -3.17 2.01 15.19
N ARG A 48 -3.89 2.92 14.52
CA ARG A 48 -3.33 3.77 13.45
C ARG A 48 -2.61 5.03 13.95
N SER A 49 -2.45 5.16 15.26
CA SER A 49 -1.86 6.36 15.86
C SER A 49 -0.35 6.38 15.60
N MET A 50 0.13 7.44 14.93
CA MET A 50 1.54 7.71 14.59
C MET A 50 2.12 7.02 13.35
N PHE A 51 1.28 6.58 12.40
CA PHE A 51 1.83 6.12 11.13
C PHE A 51 2.68 7.20 10.45
N PRO A 52 3.86 6.84 9.89
CA PRO A 52 4.61 7.67 8.97
C PRO A 52 3.71 8.28 7.89
N GLN A 53 4.04 9.48 7.43
CA GLN A 53 3.23 10.22 6.45
C GLN A 53 3.01 9.41 5.17
N GLU A 54 4.02 8.67 4.72
CA GLU A 54 3.92 7.78 3.56
C GLU A 54 2.87 6.68 3.76
N ILE A 55 2.77 6.10 4.97
CA ILE A 55 1.76 5.08 5.30
C ILE A 55 0.37 5.70 5.39
N GLN A 56 0.26 6.90 5.97
CA GLN A 56 -1.01 7.64 5.97
C GLN A 56 -1.50 8.00 4.57
N LEU A 57 -0.58 8.37 3.67
CA LEU A 57 -0.90 8.67 2.27
C LEU A 57 -1.35 7.41 1.51
N LEU A 58 -0.72 6.27 1.77
CA LEU A 58 -1.17 5.00 1.19
C LEU A 58 -2.58 4.62 1.67
N LEU A 59 -2.87 4.86 2.95
CA LEU A 59 -4.20 4.68 3.52
C LEU A 59 -5.24 5.61 2.91
N SER A 60 -4.91 6.89 2.69
CA SER A 60 -5.85 7.82 2.07
C SER A 60 -6.14 7.46 0.61
N PHE A 61 -5.17 6.90 -0.13
CA PHE A 61 -5.42 6.35 -1.47
C PHE A 61 -6.40 5.18 -1.43
N LYS A 62 -6.26 4.28 -0.45
CA LYS A 62 -7.12 3.10 -0.28
C LYS A 62 -8.53 3.44 0.19
N GLU A 63 -8.65 4.36 1.16
CA GLU A 63 -9.89 4.59 1.90
C GLU A 63 -10.69 5.79 1.39
N GLN A 64 -10.00 6.77 0.80
CA GLN A 64 -10.60 8.04 0.39
C GLN A 64 -10.06 8.50 -0.97
N PRO A 65 -10.09 7.65 -2.02
CA PRO A 65 -9.56 8.00 -3.35
C PRO A 65 -10.25 9.23 -3.95
N GLU A 66 -11.49 9.54 -3.56
CA GLU A 66 -12.23 10.72 -3.97
C GLU A 66 -11.57 12.06 -3.58
N LYS A 67 -10.62 12.05 -2.63
CA LYS A 67 -9.80 13.23 -2.31
C LYS A 67 -8.89 13.65 -3.47
N TYR A 68 -8.56 12.74 -4.38
CA TYR A 68 -7.60 12.95 -5.45
C TYR A 68 -8.25 12.98 -6.83
N ILE A 69 -9.28 12.16 -7.05
CA ILE A 69 -10.05 12.13 -8.30
C ILE A 69 -11.54 12.31 -7.97
N LYS A 70 -12.13 13.40 -8.47
CA LYS A 70 -13.56 13.67 -8.29
C LYS A 70 -14.40 12.75 -9.17
N ASN A 71 -15.61 12.43 -8.72
CA ASN A 71 -16.61 11.64 -9.46
C ASN A 71 -16.20 10.20 -9.78
N LEU A 72 -15.27 9.64 -8.99
CA LEU A 72 -14.97 8.21 -8.96
C LEU A 72 -16.25 7.41 -8.72
N ASP A 73 -16.55 6.47 -9.61
CA ASP A 73 -17.69 5.57 -9.43
C ASP A 73 -17.39 4.51 -8.36
N GLU A 74 -18.43 3.92 -7.77
CA GLU A 74 -18.29 2.96 -6.67
C GLU A 74 -17.52 1.70 -7.07
N GLN A 75 -17.61 1.26 -8.34
CA GLN A 75 -16.85 0.12 -8.82
C GLN A 75 -15.35 0.45 -8.85
N SER A 76 -14.98 1.62 -9.37
CA SER A 76 -13.58 2.08 -9.40
C SER A 76 -13.02 2.27 -7.99
N LYS A 77 -13.80 2.84 -7.05
CA LYS A 77 -13.38 2.95 -5.63
C LYS A 77 -13.10 1.58 -5.01
N LYS A 78 -14.01 0.62 -5.23
CA LYS A 78 -13.86 -0.74 -4.74
C LYS A 78 -12.59 -1.40 -5.31
N GLN A 79 -12.37 -1.28 -6.62
CA GLN A 79 -11.18 -1.82 -7.27
C GLN A 79 -9.88 -1.19 -6.75
N ILE A 80 -9.86 0.14 -6.55
CA ILE A 80 -8.71 0.82 -5.93
C ILE A 80 -8.43 0.25 -4.53
N ASN A 81 -9.46 0.06 -3.71
CA ASN A 81 -9.31 -0.48 -2.37
C ASN A 81 -8.74 -1.90 -2.37
N GLU A 82 -9.28 -2.78 -3.23
CA GLU A 82 -8.85 -4.17 -3.37
C GLU A 82 -7.40 -4.26 -3.87
N GLU A 83 -7.05 -3.49 -4.91
CA GLU A 83 -5.72 -3.48 -5.50
C GLU A 83 -4.66 -2.94 -4.54
N ILE A 84 -4.92 -1.83 -3.86
CA ILE A 84 -3.98 -1.28 -2.88
C ILE A 84 -3.83 -2.22 -1.68
N SER A 85 -4.90 -2.90 -1.25
CA SER A 85 -4.82 -3.90 -0.17
C SER A 85 -3.93 -5.06 -0.58
N ALA A 86 -4.14 -5.64 -1.76
CA ALA A 86 -3.30 -6.72 -2.26
C ALA A 86 -1.83 -6.32 -2.40
N MET A 87 -1.56 -5.09 -2.87
CA MET A 87 -0.19 -4.56 -2.95
C MET A 87 0.46 -4.43 -1.56
N LEU A 88 -0.29 -3.96 -0.56
CA LEU A 88 0.20 -3.84 0.80
C LEU A 88 0.47 -5.21 1.43
N ASP A 89 -0.45 -6.17 1.27
CA ASP A 89 -0.31 -7.51 1.82
C ASP A 89 0.92 -8.22 1.25
N ASN A 90 1.12 -8.12 -0.07
CA ASN A 90 2.32 -8.63 -0.73
C ASN A 90 3.59 -7.96 -0.22
N PHE A 91 3.57 -6.64 -0.04
CA PHE A 91 4.73 -5.89 0.44
C PHE A 91 5.12 -6.26 1.87
N VAL A 92 4.15 -6.39 2.77
CA VAL A 92 4.37 -6.79 4.17
C VAL A 92 4.89 -8.23 4.24
N THR A 93 4.32 -9.13 3.43
CA THR A 93 4.78 -10.52 3.32
C THR A 93 6.25 -10.58 2.88
N GLU A 94 6.61 -9.87 1.80
CA GLU A 94 7.99 -9.80 1.30
C GLU A 94 8.98 -9.31 2.36
N ILE A 95 8.63 -8.25 3.10
CA ILE A 95 9.48 -7.69 4.16
C ILE A 95 9.70 -8.66 5.32
N ASN A 96 8.67 -9.41 5.70
CA ASN A 96 8.71 -10.37 6.79
C ASN A 96 9.46 -11.65 6.39
N GLU A 97 9.30 -12.12 5.15
CA GLU A 97 10.08 -13.25 4.60
C GLU A 97 11.57 -12.94 4.50
N LEU A 98 11.91 -11.74 4.00
CA LEU A 98 13.31 -11.27 3.94
C LEU A 98 13.96 -11.25 5.33
N GLU A 99 13.22 -10.90 6.37
CA GLU A 99 13.72 -10.92 7.75
C GLU A 99 13.89 -12.34 8.27
N GLY A 100 12.92 -13.23 8.05
CA GLY A 100 13.06 -14.64 8.42
C GLY A 100 14.32 -15.26 7.79
N LEU A 101 14.61 -14.92 6.54
CA LEU A 101 15.84 -15.35 5.85
C LEU A 101 17.12 -14.75 6.45
N ILE A 102 17.10 -13.50 6.88
CA ILE A 102 18.25 -12.86 7.57
C ILE A 102 18.46 -13.48 8.95
N GLN A 103 17.40 -13.76 9.71
CA GLN A 103 17.48 -14.39 11.04
C GLN A 103 17.97 -15.85 10.95
N ILE A 104 17.59 -16.59 9.90
CA ILE A 104 18.04 -17.97 9.69
C ILE A 104 19.52 -18.03 9.26
N ASN A 105 19.98 -17.07 8.45
CA ASN A 105 21.33 -17.10 7.87
C ASN A 105 22.36 -16.26 8.65
N GLY A 106 21.94 -15.40 9.58
CA GLY A 106 22.79 -14.56 10.41
C GLY A 106 22.87 -15.05 11.85
N ARG A 107 23.99 -15.69 12.22
CA ARG A 107 24.42 -15.77 13.62
C ARG A 107 24.31 -14.38 14.24
N TYR A 108 23.66 -14.31 15.42
CA TYR A 108 23.61 -13.13 16.28
C TYR A 108 24.93 -12.34 16.21
N ILE A 109 24.87 -11.11 15.67
CA ILE A 109 25.93 -10.14 15.91
C ILE A 109 25.41 -9.25 17.04
N SER A 110 25.57 -9.75 18.28
CA SER A 110 25.61 -8.94 19.50
C SER A 110 27.01 -8.38 19.69
#